data_AF-A0A535MZY9-F1
#
_entry.id   AF-A0A535MZY9-F1
#
_cell.length_a   1.000
_cell.length_b   1.000
_cell.length_c   1.000
_cell.angle_alpha   90.00
_cell.angle_beta   90.00
_cell.angle_gamma   90.00
#
_symmetry.space_group_name_H-M   'P 1'
#
loop_
_entity.id
_entity.type
_entity.pdbx_description
1 polymer ?
#
loop_
_entity_poly.entity_id
_entity_poly.type
_entity_poly.pdbx_seq_one_letter_code
_entity_poly.pdbx_strand_id
1 'polypeptide(L)'
;MGVIVNVCPATVTPASPERIWAVVTATERLGEWVDARVVSAEPPGPARPGQTIHLLASSLGRKWPVRIDVVDMDPRHRWIDLVAYLPFGVANHEHLALTETKDGGTLVRFN
;
A
#
# COMPACT_ATOMS: atom_id res chain seq x y z
N MET A 1 -5.17 24.30 0.50
CA MET A 1 -4.23 24.26 1.65
C MET A 1 -4.16 22.81 2.08
N GLY A 2 -3.10 22.10 1.69
CA GLY A 2 -2.94 20.67 1.97
C GLY A 2 -2.27 20.47 3.34
N VAL A 3 -2.68 19.43 4.06
CA VAL A 3 -1.97 18.97 5.27
C VAL A 3 -0.90 17.98 4.82
N ILE A 4 0.34 18.16 5.30
CA ILE A 4 1.46 17.24 5.07
C ILE A 4 1.74 16.53 6.40
N VAL A 5 1.58 15.21 6.44
CA VAL A 5 1.95 14.36 7.58
C VAL A 5 3.25 13.64 7.22
N ASN A 6 4.34 13.95 7.93
CA ASN A 6 5.63 13.32 7.72
C ASN A 6 5.87 12.27 8.82
N VAL A 7 5.63 11.02 8.48
CA VAL A 7 6.03 9.84 9.27
C VAL A 7 7.25 9.24 8.58
N CYS A 8 8.23 8.72 9.33
CA CYS A 8 9.30 7.90 8.74
C CYS A 8 8.85 6.43 8.85
N PRO A 9 8.08 5.91 7.89
CA PRO A 9 7.38 4.65 7.99
C PRO A 9 8.31 3.61 7.37
N ALA A 10 9.35 3.27 8.12
CA ALA A 10 10.30 2.26 7.73
C ALA A 10 10.40 1.20 8.82
N THR A 11 10.48 -0.06 8.39
CA THR A 11 10.67 -1.19 9.30
C THR A 11 11.54 -2.25 8.66
N VAL A 12 12.23 -3.03 9.48
CA VAL A 12 13.01 -4.19 9.05
C VAL A 12 12.28 -5.45 9.49
N THR A 13 12.13 -6.40 8.57
CA THR A 13 11.53 -7.71 8.83
C THR A 13 12.50 -8.82 8.42
N PRO A 14 12.56 -9.95 9.15
CA PRO A 14 13.40 -11.09 8.76
C PRO A 14 12.87 -11.83 7.51
N ALA A 15 11.65 -11.53 7.05
CA ALA A 15 11.09 -12.13 5.85
C ALA A 15 11.84 -11.65 4.59
N SER A 16 11.94 -12.53 3.57
CA SER A 16 12.60 -12.18 2.31
C SER A 16 11.82 -11.14 1.50
N PRO A 17 12.49 -10.35 0.64
CA PRO A 17 11.82 -9.33 -0.16
C PRO A 17 10.71 -9.90 -1.05
N GLU A 18 10.90 -11.11 -1.56
CA GLU A 18 9.91 -11.82 -2.40
C GLU A 18 8.64 -12.13 -1.62
N ARG A 19 8.78 -12.54 -0.36
CA ARG A 19 7.64 -12.85 0.50
C ARG A 19 6.86 -11.59 0.86
N ILE A 20 7.55 -10.50 1.17
CA ILE A 20 6.90 -9.22 1.43
C ILE A 20 6.26 -8.68 0.16
N TRP A 21 6.93 -8.79 -0.99
CA TRP A 21 6.40 -8.38 -2.29
C TRP A 21 5.08 -9.09 -2.62
N ALA A 22 5.01 -10.41 -2.40
CA ALA A 22 3.79 -11.19 -2.59
C ALA A 22 2.63 -10.73 -1.69
N VAL A 23 2.92 -10.23 -0.49
CA VAL A 23 1.89 -9.70 0.43
C VAL A 23 1.40 -8.32 0.00
N VAL A 24 2.32 -7.39 -0.31
CA VAL A 24 1.94 -6.00 -0.63
C VAL A 24 1.29 -5.87 -2.00
N THR A 25 1.54 -6.81 -2.92
CA THR A 25 0.92 -6.83 -4.26
C THR A 25 -0.36 -7.67 -4.35
N ALA A 26 -0.71 -8.43 -3.31
CA ALA A 26 -1.95 -9.21 -3.27
C ALA A 26 -3.15 -8.32 -2.91
N THR A 27 -3.74 -7.66 -3.91
CA THR A 27 -4.78 -6.64 -3.72
C THR A 27 -6.01 -7.18 -2.98
N GLU A 28 -6.40 -8.43 -3.25
CA GLU A 28 -7.54 -9.08 -2.59
C GLU A 28 -7.30 -9.38 -1.11
N ARG A 29 -6.03 -9.40 -0.68
CA ARG A 29 -5.60 -9.69 0.69
C ARG A 29 -5.13 -8.45 1.45
N LEU A 30 -5.17 -7.26 0.84
CA LEU A 30 -4.78 -6.01 1.51
C LEU A 30 -5.49 -5.83 2.86
N GLY A 31 -6.78 -6.17 2.92
CA GLY A 31 -7.59 -6.06 4.13
C GLY A 31 -7.18 -6.95 5.30
N GLU A 32 -6.19 -7.84 5.11
CA GLU A 32 -5.60 -8.62 6.20
C GLU A 32 -4.62 -7.80 7.06
N TRP A 33 -4.06 -6.72 6.51
CA TRP A 33 -3.01 -5.95 7.18
C TRP A 33 -3.21 -4.43 7.13
N VAL A 34 -4.13 -3.93 6.31
CA VAL A 34 -4.60 -2.54 6.42
C VAL A 34 -5.84 -2.47 7.31
N ASP A 35 -6.05 -1.35 8.02
CA ASP A 35 -7.24 -1.10 8.83
C ASP A 35 -8.50 -0.77 7.99
N ALA A 36 -8.70 -1.49 6.89
CA ALA A 36 -9.81 -1.34 5.96
C ALA A 36 -10.16 -2.67 5.29
N ARG A 37 -11.43 -2.85 4.93
CA ARG A 37 -11.89 -4.01 4.16
C ARG A 37 -11.79 -3.73 2.67
N VAL A 38 -11.23 -4.64 1.88
CA VAL A 38 -11.27 -4.59 0.42
C VAL A 38 -12.69 -4.84 -0.08
N VAL A 39 -13.20 -3.96 -0.94
CA VAL A 39 -14.51 -4.05 -1.58
C VAL A 39 -14.37 -4.58 -3.00
N SER A 40 -13.47 -3.98 -3.79
CA SER A 40 -13.16 -4.39 -5.15
C SER A 40 -11.76 -3.94 -5.57
N ALA A 41 -11.22 -4.58 -6.60
CA ALA A 41 -10.03 -4.14 -7.32
C ALA A 41 -10.30 -4.27 -8.82
N GLU A 42 -10.09 -3.18 -9.55
CA GLU A 42 -10.42 -3.07 -10.97
C GLU A 42 -9.21 -2.58 -11.77
N PRO A 43 -8.75 -3.36 -12.76
CA PRO A 43 -9.14 -4.75 -13.05
C PRO A 43 -8.70 -5.72 -11.93
N PRO A 44 -9.33 -6.90 -11.78
CA PRO A 44 -9.00 -7.83 -10.68
C PRO A 44 -7.60 -8.44 -10.82
N GLY A 45 -7.08 -8.94 -9.69
CA GLY A 45 -5.79 -9.63 -9.59
C GLY A 45 -4.72 -8.84 -8.84
N PRO A 46 -3.45 -9.28 -8.90
CA PRO A 46 -2.33 -8.60 -8.25
C PRO A 46 -2.18 -7.14 -8.68
N ALA A 47 -1.48 -6.37 -7.86
CA ALA A 47 -1.20 -4.96 -8.10
C ALA A 47 -0.58 -4.76 -9.49
N ARG A 48 -1.12 -3.81 -10.25
CA ARG A 48 -0.56 -3.39 -11.54
C ARG A 48 -0.88 -1.91 -11.83
N PRO A 49 -0.03 -1.20 -12.59
CA PRO A 49 -0.28 0.19 -12.94
C PRO A 49 -1.65 0.38 -13.60
N GLY A 50 -2.34 1.45 -13.22
CA GLY A 50 -3.69 1.80 -13.68
C GLY A 50 -4.82 1.04 -12.99
N GLN A 51 -4.52 0.18 -12.01
CA GLN A 51 -5.53 -0.49 -11.19
C GLN A 51 -6.07 0.45 -10.10
N THR A 52 -7.38 0.38 -9.87
CA THR A 52 -8.05 1.08 -8.76
C THR A 52 -8.60 0.06 -7.77
N ILE A 53 -8.32 0.26 -6.49
CA ILE A 53 -8.74 -0.60 -5.39
C ILE A 53 -9.68 0.21 -4.49
N HIS A 54 -10.88 -0.31 -4.25
CA HIS A 54 -11.86 0.29 -3.36
C HIS A 54 -11.86 -0.43 -2.02
N LEU A 55 -11.76 0.34 -0.94
CA LEU A 55 -11.75 -0.15 0.43
C LEU A 55 -12.78 0.59 1.30
N LEU A 56 -13.10 -0.02 2.44
CA LEU A 56 -13.98 0.54 3.44
C LEU A 56 -13.30 0.49 4.82
N ALA A 57 -12.85 1.65 5.29
CA ALA A 57 -12.25 1.81 6.62
C ALA A 57 -13.32 2.04 7.69
N SER A 58 -13.08 1.57 8.91
CA SER A 58 -14.04 1.74 10.03
C SER A 58 -13.42 2.61 11.11
N SER A 59 -13.97 3.82 11.31
CA SER A 59 -13.47 4.75 12.33
C SER A 59 -14.57 5.69 12.77
N LEU A 60 -14.51 6.17 14.02
CA LEU A 60 -15.50 7.10 14.60
C LEU A 60 -16.95 6.60 14.49
N GLY A 61 -17.18 5.29 14.63
CA GLY A 61 -18.51 4.67 14.52
C GLY A 61 -19.11 4.71 13.11
N ARG A 62 -18.32 5.04 12.07
CA ARG A 62 -18.76 5.14 10.68
C ARG A 62 -17.89 4.30 9.75
N LYS A 63 -18.42 4.03 8.56
CA LYS A 63 -17.69 3.42 7.44
C LYS A 63 -17.27 4.51 6.47
N TRP A 64 -15.99 4.53 6.12
CA TRP A 64 -15.38 5.55 5.29
C TRP A 64 -14.87 4.93 3.99
N PRO A 65 -15.34 5.41 2.82
CA PRO A 65 -14.80 4.95 1.56
C PRO A 65 -13.35 5.40 1.44
N VAL A 66 -12.49 4.48 1.02
CA VAL A 66 -11.09 4.73 0.66
C VAL A 66 -10.87 4.19 -0.74
N ARG A 67 -10.11 4.92 -1.55
CA ARG A 67 -9.71 4.46 -2.88
C ARG A 67 -8.20 4.49 -2.98
N ILE A 68 -7.58 3.44 -3.48
CA ILE A 68 -6.16 3.40 -3.78
C ILE A 68 -6.01 3.25 -5.28
N ASP A 69 -5.27 4.15 -5.91
CA ASP A 69 -4.86 4.01 -7.30
C ASP A 69 -3.42 3.49 -7.33
N VAL A 70 -3.17 2.42 -8.07
CA VAL A 70 -1.81 1.92 -8.36
C VAL A 70 -1.26 2.71 -9.54
N VAL A 71 -0.29 3.58 -9.27
CA VAL A 71 0.23 4.53 -10.28
C VAL A 71 1.27 3.86 -11.15
N ASP A 72 2.32 3.33 -10.51
CA ASP A 72 3.44 2.69 -11.19
C ASP A 72 4.07 1.63 -10.28
N MET A 73 4.88 0.74 -10.86
CA MET A 73 5.64 -0.24 -10.09
C MET A 73 6.77 -0.86 -10.90
N ASP A 74 7.80 -1.34 -10.19
CA ASP A 74 8.84 -2.20 -10.76
C ASP A 74 8.98 -3.47 -9.91
N PRO A 75 8.47 -4.62 -10.38
CA PRO A 75 8.63 -5.90 -9.69
C PRO A 75 10.07 -6.39 -9.56
N ARG A 76 10.98 -5.98 -10.46
CA ARG A 76 12.40 -6.38 -10.42
C ARG A 76 13.14 -5.62 -9.33
N HIS A 77 12.84 -4.34 -9.18
CA HIS A 77 13.41 -3.48 -8.13
C HIS A 77 12.54 -3.44 -6.85
N ARG A 78 11.38 -4.11 -6.86
CA ARG A 78 10.41 -4.26 -5.76
C ARG A 78 9.98 -2.93 -5.15
N TRP A 79 9.53 -2.01 -6.00
CA TRP A 79 8.86 -0.79 -5.56
C TRP A 79 7.51 -0.63 -6.25
N ILE A 80 6.59 0.06 -5.57
CA ILE A 80 5.23 0.38 -6.05
C ILE A 80 4.83 1.78 -5.58
N ASP A 81 4.28 2.56 -6.50
CA ASP A 81 3.70 3.88 -6.25
C ASP A 81 2.19 3.78 -6.16
N LEU A 82 1.65 4.32 -5.07
CA LEU A 82 0.22 4.31 -4.77
C LEU A 82 -0.27 5.72 -4.46
N VAL A 83 -1.54 5.99 -4.76
CA VAL A 83 -2.24 7.17 -4.22
C VAL A 83 -3.48 6.71 -3.49
N ALA A 84 -3.48 6.86 -2.17
CA ALA A 84 -4.62 6.59 -1.32
C ALA A 84 -5.45 7.87 -1.10
N TYR A 85 -6.68 7.86 -1.61
CA TYR A 85 -7.68 8.90 -1.41
C TYR A 85 -8.51 8.54 -0.18
N LEU A 86 -8.29 9.33 0.88
CA LEU A 86 -8.96 9.23 2.16
C LEU A 86 -10.12 10.24 2.24
N PRO A 87 -11.01 10.13 3.24
CA PRO A 87 -12.07 11.11 3.47
C PRO A 87 -11.56 12.55 3.56
N PHE A 88 -12.48 13.50 3.34
CA PHE A 88 -12.23 14.95 3.46
C PHE A 88 -11.23 15.53 2.44
N GLY A 89 -11.05 14.86 1.29
CA GLY A 89 -10.19 15.34 0.21
C GLY A 89 -8.70 15.16 0.47
N VAL A 90 -8.33 14.28 1.41
CA VAL A 90 -6.94 13.92 1.69
C VAL A 90 -6.46 12.91 0.65
N ALA A 91 -5.29 13.17 0.07
CA ALA A 91 -4.58 12.24 -0.81
C ALA A 91 -3.21 11.94 -0.19
N ASN A 92 -2.95 10.66 0.06
CA ASN A 92 -1.64 10.16 0.46
C ASN A 92 -0.93 9.61 -0.78
N HIS A 93 0.20 10.19 -1.14
CA HIS A 93 1.07 9.64 -2.18
C HIS A 93 2.10 8.78 -1.48
N GLU A 94 2.17 7.50 -1.82
CA GLU A 94 3.04 6.53 -1.16
C GLU A 94 3.99 5.90 -2.17
N HIS A 95 5.29 5.99 -1.91
CA HIS A 95 6.31 5.18 -2.57
C HIS A 95 6.75 4.05 -1.65
N LEU A 96 6.24 2.83 -1.89
CA LEU A 96 6.64 1.65 -1.14
C LEU A 96 7.83 0.98 -1.83
N ALA A 97 8.95 0.85 -1.13
CA ALA A 97 10.15 0.18 -1.64
C ALA A 97 10.62 -0.92 -0.68
N LEU A 98 11.01 -2.06 -1.26
CA LEU A 98 11.57 -3.21 -0.55
C LEU A 98 13.06 -3.36 -0.89
N THR A 99 13.92 -3.24 0.12
CA THR A 99 15.37 -3.41 -0.03
C THR A 99 15.84 -4.59 0.80
N GLU A 100 16.58 -5.51 0.20
CA GLU A 100 17.22 -6.59 0.94
C GLU A 100 18.29 -6.03 1.90
N THR A 101 18.32 -6.54 3.13
CA THR A 101 19.31 -6.11 4.13
C THR A 101 20.58 -6.94 4.03
N LYS A 102 21.71 -6.40 4.53
CA LYS A 102 23.01 -7.11 4.51
C LYS A 102 23.00 -8.42 5.31
N ASP A 103 22.21 -8.47 6.37
CA ASP A 103 22.13 -9.61 7.29
C ASP A 103 21.01 -10.60 6.90
N GLY A 104 20.37 -10.40 5.75
CA GLY A 104 19.18 -11.12 5.33
C GLY A 104 17.89 -10.51 5.90
N GLY A 105 16.81 -10.60 5.12
CA GLY A 105 15.53 -9.96 5.40
C GLY A 105 15.27 -8.75 4.52
N THR A 106 14.28 -7.93 4.91
CA THR A 106 13.78 -6.83 4.09
C THR A 106 13.62 -5.56 4.91
N LEU A 107 14.20 -4.46 4.43
CA LEU A 107 13.82 -3.12 4.80
C LEU A 107 12.61 -2.70 3.95
N VAL A 108 11.48 -2.46 4.61
CA VAL A 108 10.26 -1.92 4.00
C VAL A 108 10.25 -0.42 4.26
N ARG A 109 10.10 0.39 3.22
CA ARG A 109 9.99 1.85 3.32
C ARG A 109 8.74 2.32 2.61
N PHE A 110 8.00 3.21 3.25
CA PHE A 110 6.96 4.01 2.63
C PHE A 110 7.50 5.45 2.60
N ASN A 111 7.64 6.09 1.44
CA ASN A 111 8.14 7.47 1.34
C ASN A 111 7.09 8.40 0.73
#